data_AF-A0A536KYA7-F1
#
_entry.id   AF-A0A536KYA7-F1
#
_cell.length_a   1.000
_cell.length_b   1.000
_cell.length_c   1.000
_cell.angle_alpha   90.00
_cell.angle_beta   90.00
_cell.angle_gamma   90.00
#
_symmetry.space_group_name_H-M   'P 1'
#
loop_
_entity.id
_entity.type
_entity.pdbx_description
1 polymer ?
#
loop_
_entity_poly.entity_id
_entity_poly.type
_entity_poly.pdbx_seq_one_letter_code
_entity_poly.pdbx_strand_id
1 'polypeptide(L)'
;RDILIPMIEQITSRRPRADWVSLLQKAGVPCAEIQTYDQVFNDPQLQARGFFWKGRHSKLGEVEQIGSPIHFSDTPVRQGRAGPGLGEHTSEVLRALGRTDAEISELKAKGVLGGI
;
A
#
# COMPACT_ATOMS: atom_id res chain seq x y z
N ARG A 1 -5.05 -26.46 25.29
CA ARG A 1 -4.20 -25.53 24.52
C ARG A 1 -2.73 -25.78 24.82
N ASP A 2 -2.34 -25.78 26.09
CA ASP A 2 -0.93 -25.80 26.52
C ASP A 2 -0.20 -27.12 26.26
N ILE A 3 -0.93 -28.21 26.03
CA ILE A 3 -0.37 -29.50 25.64
C ILE A 3 -0.26 -29.62 24.11
N LEU A 4 -1.28 -29.17 23.37
CA LEU A 4 -1.37 -29.39 21.93
C LEU A 4 -0.44 -28.46 21.13
N ILE A 5 -0.26 -27.21 21.54
CA ILE A 5 0.60 -26.26 20.82
C ILE A 5 2.06 -26.76 20.78
N PRO A 6 2.71 -27.12 21.92
CA PRO A 6 4.08 -27.62 21.89
C PRO A 6 4.26 -28.89 21.06
N MET A 7 3.27 -29.80 21.09
CA MET A 7 3.31 -31.03 20.29
C MET A 7 3.24 -30.74 18.78
N ILE A 8 2.39 -29.80 18.37
CA ILE A 8 2.27 -29.40 16.96
C ILE A 8 3.56 -28.73 16.50
N GLU A 9 4.10 -27.77 17.27
CA GLU A 9 5.34 -27.07 16.95
C GLU A 9 6.55 -28.02 16.81
N GLN A 10 6.63 -29.02 17.69
CA GLN A 10 7.68 -30.04 17.65
C GLN A 10 7.62 -30.89 16.37
N ILE A 11 6.43 -31.08 15.79
CA ILE A 11 6.25 -31.83 14.55
C ILE A 11 6.48 -30.91 13.36
N THR A 12 5.88 -29.72 13.35
CA THR A 12 5.95 -28.79 12.21
C THR A 12 7.37 -28.26 11.96
N SER A 13 8.23 -28.23 12.98
CA SER A 13 9.65 -27.85 12.84
C SER A 13 10.53 -28.88 12.10
N ARG A 14 10.03 -30.10 11.87
CA ARG A 14 10.85 -31.20 11.29
C ARG A 14 10.91 -31.22 9.77
N ARG A 15 10.09 -30.43 9.08
CA ARG A 15 10.03 -30.39 7.61
C ARG A 15 9.88 -28.94 7.12
N PRO A 16 10.29 -28.64 5.89
CA PRO A 16 10.01 -27.35 5.25
C PRO A 16 8.51 -27.01 5.28
N ARG A 17 8.21 -25.71 5.36
CA ARG A 17 6.82 -25.21 5.37
C ARG A 17 5.98 -25.71 4.18
N ALA A 18 6.59 -25.81 3.00
CA ALA A 18 5.91 -26.22 1.77
C ALA A 18 5.35 -27.65 1.87
N ASP A 19 6.07 -28.55 2.52
CA ASP A 19 5.64 -29.94 2.73
C ASP A 19 4.40 -29.99 3.62
N TRP A 20 4.37 -29.18 4.69
CA TRP A 20 3.23 -29.10 5.59
C TRP A 20 2.02 -28.47 4.92
N VAL A 21 2.20 -27.38 4.18
CA VAL A 21 1.10 -26.74 3.46
C VAL A 21 0.46 -27.70 2.45
N SER A 22 1.27 -28.41 1.67
CA SER A 22 0.79 -29.43 0.73
C SER A 22 0.01 -30.55 1.43
N LEU A 23 0.53 -31.07 2.56
CA LEU A 23 -0.10 -32.15 3.31
C LEU A 23 -1.41 -31.72 3.98
N LEU A 24 -1.43 -30.55 4.61
CA LEU A 24 -2.59 -30.00 5.30
C LEU A 24 -3.71 -29.62 4.32
N GLN A 25 -3.37 -29.02 3.17
CA GLN A 25 -4.33 -28.74 2.10
C GLN A 25 -5.00 -30.01 1.57
N LYS A 26 -4.22 -31.09 1.34
CA LYS A 26 -4.78 -32.39 0.95
C LYS A 26 -5.72 -32.99 1.99
N ALA A 27 -5.47 -32.70 3.27
CA ALA A 27 -6.32 -33.11 4.39
C ALA A 27 -7.53 -32.19 4.62
N GLY A 28 -7.71 -31.14 3.80
CA GLY A 28 -8.79 -30.16 3.95
C GLY A 28 -8.61 -29.18 5.10
N VAL A 29 -7.40 -29.10 5.68
CA VAL A 29 -7.08 -28.15 6.75
C VAL A 29 -6.68 -26.81 6.10
N PRO A 30 -7.37 -25.71 6.45
CA PRO A 30 -7.04 -24.39 5.91
C PRO A 30 -5.69 -23.92 6.48
N CYS A 31 -4.69 -23.85 5.61
CA CYS A 31 -3.38 -23.30 5.94
C CYS A 31 -2.78 -22.58 4.72
N ALA A 32 -1.94 -21.59 5.00
CA ALA A 32 -1.19 -20.85 3.99
C ALA A 32 0.24 -20.59 4.48
N GLU A 33 1.15 -20.36 3.55
CA GLU A 33 2.51 -19.93 3.88
C GLU A 33 2.51 -18.48 4.37
N ILE A 34 3.38 -18.17 5.32
CA ILE A 34 3.73 -16.79 5.65
C ILE A 34 4.68 -16.29 4.56
N GLN A 35 4.17 -15.42 3.68
CA GLN A 35 4.95 -14.86 2.58
C GLN A 35 5.91 -13.76 3.07
N THR A 36 7.09 -13.68 2.46
CA THR A 36 7.99 -12.52 2.58
C THR A 36 7.54 -11.38 1.65
N TYR A 37 8.06 -10.17 1.83
CA TYR A 37 7.66 -9.03 1.01
C TYR A 37 7.90 -9.25 -0.49
N ASP A 38 9.04 -9.82 -0.87
CA ASP A 38 9.33 -10.15 -2.28
C ASP A 38 8.31 -11.15 -2.86
N GLN A 39 7.85 -12.12 -2.07
CA GLN A 39 6.83 -13.07 -2.48
C GLN A 39 5.47 -12.38 -2.66
N VAL A 40 5.12 -11.44 -1.78
CA VAL A 40 3.88 -10.66 -1.87
C VAL A 40 3.85 -9.81 -3.14
N PHE A 41 4.94 -9.10 -3.47
CA PHE A 41 4.98 -8.29 -4.69
C PHE A 41 4.93 -9.12 -5.98
N ASN A 42 5.35 -10.39 -5.93
CA ASN A 42 5.30 -11.32 -7.06
C ASN A 42 4.10 -12.29 -6.99
N ASP A 43 3.16 -12.09 -6.07
CA ASP A 43 2.03 -13.01 -5.89
C ASP A 43 1.07 -12.93 -7.08
N PRO A 44 0.80 -14.06 -7.78
CA PRO A 44 -0.07 -14.06 -8.97
C PRO A 44 -1.48 -13.55 -8.72
N GLN A 45 -2.03 -13.76 -7.52
CA GLN A 45 -3.37 -13.30 -7.17
C GLN A 45 -3.40 -11.78 -6.99
N LEU A 46 -2.37 -11.20 -6.38
CA LEU A 46 -2.25 -9.74 -6.22
C LEU A 46 -2.02 -9.04 -7.56
N GLN A 47 -1.20 -9.63 -8.44
CA GLN A 47 -0.99 -9.15 -9.80
C GLN A 47 -2.27 -9.22 -10.65
N ALA A 48 -2.96 -10.36 -10.65
CA ALA A 48 -4.22 -10.53 -11.39
C ALA A 48 -5.34 -9.59 -10.93
N ARG A 49 -5.31 -9.16 -9.66
CA ARG A 49 -6.27 -8.20 -9.09
C ARG A 49 -5.89 -6.74 -9.30
N GLY A 50 -4.75 -6.46 -9.93
CA GLY A 50 -4.24 -5.10 -10.12
C GLY A 50 -3.96 -4.39 -8.79
N PHE A 51 -3.51 -5.15 -7.78
CA PHE A 51 -3.29 -4.64 -6.44
C PHE A 51 -2.13 -3.63 -6.40
N PHE A 52 -1.11 -3.83 -7.23
CA PHE A 52 -0.01 -2.89 -7.40
C PHE A 52 -0.24 -2.05 -8.65
N TRP A 53 -0.01 -0.74 -8.54
CA TRP A 53 -0.18 0.21 -9.63
C TRP A 53 0.94 1.24 -9.63
N LYS A 54 1.18 1.88 -10.78
CA LYS A 54 2.23 2.88 -10.94
C LYS A 54 1.64 4.29 -10.87
N GLY A 55 2.05 5.05 -9.86
CA GLY A 55 1.72 6.46 -9.72
C GLY A 55 2.88 7.34 -10.18
N ARG A 56 2.62 8.36 -11.00
CA ARG A 56 3.64 9.35 -11.34
C ARG A 56 3.85 10.31 -10.16
N HIS A 57 5.07 10.41 -9.67
CA HIS A 57 5.54 11.38 -8.68
C HIS A 57 6.31 12.51 -9.36
N SER A 58 6.12 13.75 -8.92
CA SER A 58 6.74 14.94 -9.53
C SER A 58 8.27 14.90 -9.53
N LYS A 59 8.88 14.33 -8.47
CA LYS A 59 10.35 14.23 -8.32
C LYS A 59 10.93 12.86 -8.65
N LEU A 60 10.17 11.79 -8.43
CA LEU A 60 10.70 10.40 -8.43
C LEU A 60 10.34 9.62 -9.71
N GLY A 61 9.55 10.22 -10.61
CA GLY A 61 9.07 9.52 -11.81
C GLY A 61 7.96 8.54 -11.48
N GLU A 62 7.92 7.38 -12.13
CA GLU A 62 6.96 6.33 -11.78
C GLU A 62 7.36 5.61 -10.50
N VAL A 63 6.46 5.57 -9.53
CA VAL A 63 6.63 4.82 -8.29
C VAL A 63 5.52 3.78 -8.15
N GLU A 64 5.87 2.59 -7.67
CA GLU A 64 4.90 1.55 -7.37
C GLU A 64 4.11 1.93 -6.11
N GLN A 65 2.81 1.68 -6.13
CA GLN A 65 1.87 2.02 -5.08
C GLN A 65 1.00 0.80 -4.76
N ILE A 66 0.64 0.68 -3.48
CA ILE A 66 -0.33 -0.30 -3.03
C ILE A 66 -1.73 0.25 -3.30
N GLY A 67 -2.55 -0.51 -4.00
CA GLY A 67 -3.92 -0.19 -4.33
C GLY A 67 -4.90 -0.53 -3.21
N SER A 68 -6.16 -0.17 -3.42
CA SER A 68 -7.26 -0.60 -2.55
C SER A 68 -7.44 -2.13 -2.63
N PRO A 69 -7.61 -2.84 -1.49
CA PRO A 69 -7.96 -4.25 -1.50
C PRO A 69 -9.42 -4.50 -1.91
N ILE A 70 -10.24 -3.45 -1.96
CA ILE A 70 -11.67 -3.51 -2.28
C ILE A 70 -11.90 -3.01 -3.70
N HIS A 71 -12.71 -3.76 -4.46
CA HIS A 71 -13.18 -3.39 -5.79
C HIS A 71 -14.68 -3.08 -5.73
N PHE A 72 -15.06 -1.95 -6.33
CA PHE A 72 -16.45 -1.52 -6.48
C PHE A 72 -16.86 -1.65 -7.94
N SER A 73 -18.04 -2.23 -8.20
CA SER A 73 -18.58 -2.40 -9.55
C SER A 73 -18.97 -1.06 -10.18
N ASP A 74 -19.64 -0.20 -9.40
CA ASP A 74 -20.30 1.00 -9.93
C ASP A 74 -19.42 2.25 -9.79
N THR A 75 -18.56 2.27 -8.78
CA THR A 75 -17.63 3.36 -8.51
C THR A 75 -16.19 2.84 -8.33
N PRO A 76 -15.54 2.39 -9.43
CA PRO A 76 -14.18 1.87 -9.36
C PRO A 76 -13.23 2.82 -8.63
N VAL A 77 -12.29 2.24 -7.88
CA VAL A 77 -11.30 3.01 -7.14
C VAL A 77 -10.44 3.80 -8.12
N ARG A 78 -10.40 5.13 -7.95
CA ARG A 78 -9.60 6.01 -8.81
C ARG A 78 -8.14 5.96 -8.35
N GLN A 79 -7.28 5.53 -9.26
CA GLN A 79 -5.83 5.63 -9.10
C GLN A 79 -5.39 7.01 -9.63
N GLY A 80 -4.62 7.74 -8.83
CA GLY A 80 -4.21 9.10 -9.12
C GLY A 80 -2.72 9.21 -9.45
N ARG A 81 -2.15 10.35 -9.12
CA ARG A 81 -0.69 10.52 -9.06
C ARG A 81 -0.17 10.05 -7.71
N ALA A 82 1.14 9.79 -7.64
CA ALA A 82 1.79 9.63 -6.34
C ALA A 82 1.69 10.95 -5.55
N GLY A 83 1.78 10.87 -4.22
CA GLY A 83 1.47 11.97 -3.30
C GLY A 83 2.12 13.30 -3.69
N PRO A 84 1.46 14.44 -3.41
CA PRO A 84 1.98 15.75 -3.78
C PRO A 84 3.27 16.07 -3.03
N GLY A 85 4.09 16.94 -3.63
CA GLY A 85 5.19 17.56 -2.92
C GLY A 85 4.70 18.39 -1.74
N LEU A 86 5.59 18.61 -0.76
CA LEU A 86 5.33 19.54 0.34
C LEU A 86 4.97 20.91 -0.27
N GLY A 87 3.80 21.46 0.09
CA GLY A 87 3.38 22.79 -0.35
C GLY A 87 2.84 22.89 -1.79
N GLU A 88 2.79 21.80 -2.55
CA GLU A 88 2.49 21.82 -4.00
C GLU A 88 1.15 22.50 -4.34
N HIS A 89 0.12 22.28 -3.50
CA HIS A 89 -1.21 22.86 -3.70
C HIS A 89 -1.52 24.07 -2.81
N THR A 90 -0.56 24.56 -2.00
CA THR A 90 -0.84 25.62 -1.01
C THR A 90 -1.43 26.88 -1.66
N SER A 91 -0.85 27.32 -2.78
CA SER A 91 -1.33 28.52 -3.49
C SER A 91 -2.67 28.30 -4.20
N GLU A 92 -2.99 27.07 -4.59
CA GLU A 92 -4.28 26.72 -5.21
C GLU A 92 -5.40 26.74 -4.17
N VAL A 93 -5.18 26.10 -3.02
CA VAL A 93 -6.15 26.05 -1.93
C VAL A 93 -6.41 27.44 -1.35
N LEU A 94 -5.36 28.26 -1.15
CA LEU A 94 -5.55 29.64 -0.65
C LEU A 94 -6.38 30.50 -1.62
N ARG A 95 -6.19 30.35 -2.93
CA ARG A 95 -7.03 31.02 -3.94
C ARG A 95 -8.47 30.53 -3.88
N ALA A 96 -8.69 29.22 -3.74
CA ALA A 96 -10.04 28.66 -3.59
C ALA A 96 -10.76 29.16 -2.32
N LEU A 97 -9.99 29.53 -1.28
CA LEU A 97 -10.49 30.15 -0.06
C LEU A 97 -10.67 31.69 -0.16
N GLY A 98 -10.48 32.27 -1.34
CA GLY A 98 -10.70 33.70 -1.60
C GLY A 98 -9.51 34.61 -1.32
N ARG A 99 -8.31 34.06 -1.14
CA ARG A 99 -7.09 34.88 -1.00
C ARG A 99 -6.60 35.38 -2.34
N THR A 100 -6.19 36.64 -2.36
CA THR A 100 -5.54 37.28 -3.50
C THR A 100 -4.10 36.82 -3.66
N ASP A 101 -3.55 36.92 -4.88
CA ASP A 101 -2.15 36.61 -5.14
C ASP A 101 -1.17 37.50 -4.33
N ALA A 102 -1.61 38.73 -3.99
CA ALA A 102 -0.86 39.65 -3.14
C ALA A 102 -0.72 39.12 -1.70
N GLU A 103 -1.84 38.72 -1.08
CA GLU A 103 -1.84 38.12 0.27
C GLU A 103 -1.03 36.82 0.31
N ILE A 104 -1.17 35.98 -0.72
CA ILE A 104 -0.40 34.73 -0.81
C ILE A 104 1.10 35.01 -0.90
N SER A 105 1.50 35.99 -1.71
CA SER A 105 2.91 36.39 -1.84
C SER A 105 3.48 36.97 -0.55
N GLU A 106 2.68 37.74 0.19
CA GLU A 106 3.07 38.26 1.52
C GLU A 106 3.28 37.12 2.53
N LEU A 107 2.39 36.13 2.55
CA LEU A 107 2.53 34.96 3.43
C LEU A 107 3.76 34.11 3.08
N LYS A 108 4.11 34.00 1.79
CA LYS A 108 5.37 33.39 1.34
C LYS A 108 6.58 34.16 1.87
N ALA A 109 6.59 35.48 1.68
CA ALA A 109 7.71 36.33 2.09
C ALA A 109 7.93 36.31 3.61
N LYS A 110 6.87 36.16 4.40
CA LYS A 110 6.92 36.03 5.86
C LYS A 110 7.34 34.63 6.35
N GLY A 111 7.55 33.66 5.45
CA GLY A 111 7.89 32.28 5.80
C GLY A 111 6.76 31.50 6.47
N VAL A 112 5.52 31.97 6.34
CA VAL A 112 4.33 31.33 6.94
C VAL A 112 3.91 30.08 6.14
N LEU A 113 4.18 30.06 4.84
CA LEU A 113 3.86 28.94 3.95
C LEU A 113 5.08 28.03 3.78
N GLY A 114 4.97 26.77 4.18
CA GLY A 114 6.02 25.76 3.99
C GLY A 114 5.95 25.05 2.63
N GLY A 115 7.11 24.68 2.09
CA GLY A 115 7.22 23.89 0.85
C GLY A 115 7.13 24.68 -0.45
N ILE A 116 7.44 25.97 -0.43
CA ILE A 116 7.42 26.86 -1.61
C ILE A 116 8.81 27.46 -1.79
#